data_AF-A0A7C5JNB5-F1
#
_entry.id   AF-A0A7C5JNB5-F1
#
_cell.length_a   1.000
_cell.length_b   1.000
_cell.length_c   1.000
_cell.angle_alpha   90.00
_cell.angle_beta   90.00
_cell.angle_gamma   90.00
#
_symmetry.space_group_name_H-M   'P 1'
#
loop_
_entity.id
_entity.type
_entity.pdbx_description
1 polymer ?
#
loop_
_entity_poly.entity_id
_entity_poly.type
_entity_poly.pdbx_seq_one_letter_code
_entity_poly.pdbx_strand_id
1 'polypeptide(L)' 'MVKQASGETISEILLKRNLLTKEALANAEEEARSTGMRLEKFLVERKLVQEEEMCTVISDY' A
#
# COMPACT_ATOMS: atom_id res chain seq x y z
N MET A 1 16.48 20.18 -8.51
CA MET A 1 16.11 18.81 -8.07
C MET A 1 14.69 18.58 -8.54
N VAL A 2 14.51 17.74 -9.56
CA VAL A 2 13.23 17.57 -10.27
C VAL A 2 12.57 16.30 -9.77
N LYS A 3 11.37 16.42 -9.16
CA LYS A 3 10.08 15.82 -9.57
C LYS A 3 9.12 15.86 -8.37
N GLN A 4 8.31 16.91 -8.27
CA GLN A 4 7.04 16.79 -7.55
C GLN A 4 6.11 15.96 -8.46
N ALA A 5 5.89 14.70 -8.12
CA ALA A 5 4.65 14.02 -8.47
C ALA A 5 3.71 14.31 -7.30
N SER A 6 2.79 15.24 -7.48
CA SER A 6 1.92 15.77 -6.43
C SER A 6 0.74 14.84 -6.10
N GLY A 7 1.01 13.54 -5.94
CA GLY A 7 0.04 12.53 -5.51
C GLY A 7 0.62 11.73 -4.35
N GLU A 8 -0.19 11.48 -3.31
CA GLU A 8 0.18 10.61 -2.20
C GLU A 8 0.39 9.19 -2.74
N THR A 9 1.45 8.50 -2.33
CA THR A 9 1.68 7.10 -2.69
C THR A 9 0.66 6.19 -2.00
N ILE A 10 0.40 5.00 -2.55
CA ILE A 10 -0.44 3.97 -1.88
C ILE A 10 0.04 3.73 -0.44
N SER A 11 1.35 3.60 -0.24
CA SER A 11 1.97 3.44 1.08
C SER A 11 1.61 4.58 2.05
N GLU A 12 1.64 5.84 1.59
CA GLU A 12 1.25 7.00 2.41
C GLU A 12 -0.25 7.02 2.71
N ILE A 13 -1.10 6.71 1.73
CA ILE A 13 -2.56 6.67 1.90
C ILE A 13 -2.94 5.58 2.91
N LEU A 14 -2.33 4.40 2.84
CA LEU A 14 -2.55 3.29 3.77
C LEU A 14 -2.22 3.68 5.22
N LEU A 15 -1.10 4.38 5.43
CA LEU A 15 -0.71 4.87 6.75
C LEU A 15 -1.62 5.99 7.25
N LYS A 16 -1.96 6.95 6.40
CA LYS A 16 -2.81 8.11 6.73
C LYS A 16 -4.21 7.68 7.16
N ARG A 17 -4.74 6.63 6.55
CA ARG A 17 -6.05 6.05 6.87
C ARG A 17 -6.00 5.02 8.01
N ASN A 18 -4.83 4.80 8.62
CA ASN A 18 -4.60 3.78 9.65
C ASN A 18 -4.99 2.36 9.22
N LEU A 19 -4.94 2.06 7.91
CA LEU A 19 -5.20 0.71 7.40
C LEU A 19 -4.03 -0.23 7.69
N LEU A 20 -2.82 0.32 7.81
CA LEU A 20 -1.62 -0.41 8.22
C LEU A 20 -0.79 0.43 9.18
N THR A 21 -0.01 -0.26 10.01
CA THR A 21 1.09 0.36 10.76
C THR A 21 2.32 0.48 9.86
N LYS A 22 3.26 1.36 10.22
CA LYS A 22 4.54 1.50 9.51
C LYS A 22 5.33 0.19 9.47
N GLU A 23 5.29 -0.57 10.56
CA GLU A 23 5.95 -1.87 10.67
C GLU A 23 5.29 -2.92 9.76
N ALA A 24 3.96 -3.02 9.80
CA ALA A 24 3.22 -3.95 8.96
C ALA A 24 3.41 -3.64 7.47
N LEU A 25 3.45 -2.35 7.11
CA LEU A 25 3.72 -1.90 5.75
C LEU A 25 5.13 -2.29 5.30
N ALA A 26 6.15 -2.05 6.13
CA ALA A 26 7.54 -2.40 5.79
C ALA A 26 7.69 -3.91 5.55
N ASN A 27 7.10 -4.74 6.41
CA ASN A 27 7.10 -6.19 6.26
C ASN A 27 6.36 -6.62 4.98
N ALA A 28 5.17 -6.07 4.72
CA ALA A 28 4.39 -6.38 3.53
C ALA A 28 5.11 -5.96 2.23
N GLU A 29 5.80 -4.82 2.24
CA GLU A 29 6.62 -4.38 1.11
C GLU A 29 7.80 -5.31 0.85
N GLU A 30 8.47 -5.79 1.90
CA GLU A 30 9.55 -6.76 1.77
C GLU A 30 9.06 -8.09 1.20
N GLU A 31 7.98 -8.64 1.76
CA GLU A 31 7.38 -9.90 1.30
C GLU A 31 6.81 -9.81 -0.11
N ALA A 32 6.16 -8.70 -0.47
CA ALA A 32 5.68 -8.46 -1.82
C ALA A 32 6.85 -8.43 -2.82
N ARG A 33 7.95 -7.74 -2.49
CA ARG A 33 9.17 -7.73 -3.31
C ARG A 33 9.79 -9.12 -3.44
N SER A 34 9.91 -9.87 -2.35
CA SER A 34 10.52 -11.21 -2.38
C SER A 34 9.71 -12.22 -3.18
N THR A 35 8.40 -12.01 -3.29
CA THR A 35 7.48 -12.84 -4.09
C THR A 35 7.25 -12.30 -5.51
N GLY A 36 7.81 -11.13 -5.84
CA GLY A 36 7.60 -10.47 -7.13
C GLY A 36 6.17 -9.97 -7.35
N MET A 37 5.39 -9.81 -6.27
CA MET A 37 4.02 -9.32 -6.32
C MET A 37 3.95 -7.82 -6.11
N ARG A 38 2.92 -7.18 -6.69
CA ARG A 38 2.60 -5.78 -6.37
C ARG A 38 2.06 -5.70 -4.94
N LEU A 39 2.40 -4.63 -4.22
CA LEU A 39 2.05 -4.46 -2.81
C LEU A 39 0.54 -4.53 -2.59
N GLU A 40 -0.25 -3.82 -3.38
CA GLU A 40 -1.71 -3.79 -3.24
C GLU A 40 -2.34 -5.17 -3.43
N LYS A 41 -1.82 -5.96 -4.38
CA LYS A 41 -2.28 -7.34 -4.60
C LYS A 41 -1.90 -8.21 -3.40
N PHE A 42 -0.66 -8.09 -2.92
CA PHE A 42 -0.18 -8.82 -1.76
C PHE A 42 -1.04 -8.53 -0.52
N LEU A 43 -1.34 -7.26 -0.24
CA LEU A 43 -2.11 -6.84 0.92
C LEU A 43 -3.53 -7.43 0.91
N VAL A 44 -4.20 -7.47 -0.24
CA VAL A 44 -5.53 -8.06 -0.38
C VAL A 44 -5.47 -9.59 -0.27
N GLU A 45 -4.55 -10.26 -0.96
CA GLU A 45 -4.40 -11.72 -0.91
C GLU A 45 -4.08 -12.23 0.49
N ARG A 46 -3.28 -11.47 1.26
CA ARG A 46 -2.94 -11.78 2.66
C ARG A 46 -4.01 -11.34 3.66
N LYS A 47 -5.11 -10.74 3.19
CA LYS A 47 -6.20 -10.19 4.03
C LYS A 47 -5.71 -9.16 5.05
N LEU A 48 -4.62 -8.46 4.72
CA LEU A 48 -4.06 -7.36 5.54
C LEU A 48 -4.84 -6.06 5.31
N VAL A 49 -5.41 -5.90 4.12
CA VAL A 49 -6.33 -4.81 3.76
C VAL A 49 -7.49 -5.43 2.99
N GLN A 50 -8.72 -4.99 3.25
CA GLN A 50 -9.88 -5.53 2.53
C GLN A 50 -9.88 -5.02 1.07
N GLU A 51 -10.45 -5.80 0.16
CA GLU A 51 -10.53 -5.43 -1.25
C GLU A 51 -11.28 -4.10 -1.45
N GLU A 52 -12.38 -3.89 -0.73
CA GLU A 52 -13.14 -2.63 -0.76
C GLU A 52 -12.30 -1.43 -0.31
N GLU A 53 -11.55 -1.57 0.78
CA GLU A 53 -10.65 -0.53 1.27
C GLU A 53 -9.53 -0.25 0.25
N MET A 54 -8.96 -1.30 -0.34
CA MET A 54 -7.92 -1.15 -1.37
C MET A 54 -8.45 -0.43 -2.61
N CYS A 55 -9.69 -0.68 -3.04
CA CYS A 55 -10.33 0.06 -4.13
C CYS A 55 -10.42 1.56 -3.82
N THR A 56 -10.74 1.93 -2.57
CA THR A 56 -10.75 3.34 -2.16
C THR A 56 -9.35 3.95 -2.05
N VAL A 57 -8.32 3.16 -1.73
CA VAL A 57 -6.92 3.62 -1.71
C VAL A 57 -6.41 3.87 -3.12
N ILE A 58 -6.70 2.96 -4.06
CA ILE A 58 -6.29 3.07 -5.46
C ILE A 58 -7.00 4.25 -6.15
N SER A 59 -8.24 4.57 -5.75
CA SER A 59 -8.99 5.71 -6.29
C SER A 59 -8.43 7.07 -5.85
N ASP A 60 -7.67 7.09 -4.75
CA ASP A 60 -7.05 8.29 -4.17
C ASP A 60 -5.58 8.50 -4.60
N TYR A 61 -4.99 7.53 -5.30
CA TYR A 61 -3.61 7.52 -5.83
C TYR A 61 -3.54 8.11 -7.25
#